data_AF-A0A2V6AWW9-F1
#
_entry.id   AF-A0A2V6AWW9-F1
#
_cell.length_a   1.000
_cell.length_b   1.000
_cell.length_c   1.000
_cell.angle_alpha   90.00
_cell.angle_beta   90.00
_cell.angle_gamma   90.00
#
_symmetry.space_group_name_H-M   'P 1'
#
loop_
_entity.id
_entity.type
_entity.pdbx_description
1 polymer ?
#
loop_
_entity_poly.entity_id
_entity_poly.type
_entity_poly.pdbx_seq_one_letter_code
_entity_poly.pdbx_strand_id
1 'polypeptide(L)'
;MHSDIHYSDEHNTSTEAELSQRAPSVPAPNRLARRSFLRNLGMGAVLLAPGAALLGNASKALAANGNEKKNDALSRGDVAILQLLAAAELIETDLWQQYNELGGVNAPDSGYKAGLVILDGDQPQYIADNTDDEMSHAAFLNAYLKSKGEQEVDLSHFATLAPSQVSFVPQTGRLTNLKQLTVDTSWWTRYRSIRNPDFGETFANAVPSLHSGQHTAIPRSNAELGDLNNPSDHVKAIAFTAGFHFGFIEQGGTSL
;
A
#
# COMPACT_ATOMS: atom_id res chain seq x y z
N MET A 1 -42.69 -22.34 -32.29
CA MET A 1 -43.47 -21.52 -31.35
C MET A 1 -42.52 -20.42 -30.86
N HIS A 2 -42.14 -19.40 -31.63
CA HIS A 2 -42.90 -18.28 -32.21
C HIS A 2 -43.74 -17.52 -31.18
N SER A 3 -43.20 -16.36 -30.78
CA SER A 3 -43.73 -15.32 -29.91
C SER A 3 -44.90 -14.58 -30.54
N ASP A 4 -45.76 -13.95 -29.71
CA ASP A 4 -46.42 -12.69 -30.04
C ASP A 4 -46.86 -11.94 -28.77
N ILE A 5 -46.86 -10.62 -28.88
CA ILE A 5 -47.05 -9.56 -27.87
C ILE A 5 -48.37 -8.86 -28.19
N HIS A 6 -49.14 -8.38 -27.21
CA HIS A 6 -50.00 -7.17 -27.31
C HIS A 6 -50.50 -6.76 -25.90
N TYR A 7 -50.10 -5.58 -25.39
CA TYR A 7 -50.84 -4.29 -25.35
C TYR A 7 -51.75 -4.19 -24.10
N SER A 8 -51.63 -3.17 -23.23
CA SER A 8 -52.19 -1.82 -23.48
C SER A 8 -51.49 -0.71 -22.70
N ASP A 9 -51.48 0.46 -23.32
CA ASP A 9 -51.03 1.76 -22.83
C ASP A 9 -52.29 2.63 -22.60
N GLU A 10 -52.45 3.22 -21.41
CA GLU A 10 -53.46 4.28 -21.17
C GLU A 10 -52.82 5.42 -20.35
N HIS A 11 -52.62 6.53 -21.07
CA HIS A 11 -52.37 7.86 -20.55
C HIS A 11 -53.54 8.37 -19.70
N ASN A 12 -53.26 8.95 -18.54
CA ASN A 12 -54.04 10.11 -18.08
C ASN A 12 -53.15 11.12 -17.35
N THR A 13 -52.94 12.26 -18.00
CA THR A 13 -52.31 13.46 -17.47
C THR A 13 -53.36 14.43 -16.96
N SER A 14 -52.98 15.25 -15.98
CA SER A 14 -53.56 16.55 -15.56
C SER A 14 -54.48 16.55 -14.33
N THR A 15 -53.89 16.78 -13.15
CA THR A 15 -54.38 17.86 -12.28
C THR A 15 -53.19 18.40 -11.48
N GLU A 16 -52.71 19.57 -11.88
CA GLU A 16 -51.80 20.41 -11.09
C GLU A 16 -52.56 21.03 -9.91
N ALA A 17 -51.77 21.40 -8.89
CA ALA A 17 -52.03 22.46 -7.93
C ALA A 17 -53.06 22.20 -6.82
N GLU A 18 -52.60 21.73 -5.67
CA GLU A 18 -52.55 22.51 -4.42
C GLU A 18 -52.08 21.60 -3.28
N LEU A 19 -50.90 21.88 -2.74
CA LEU A 19 -50.63 21.94 -1.29
C LEU A 19 -49.17 22.36 -1.11
N SER A 20 -48.97 23.66 -1.29
CA SER A 20 -47.80 24.38 -0.82
C SER A 20 -47.88 24.44 0.71
N GLN A 21 -47.19 23.53 1.41
CA GLN A 21 -46.90 23.65 2.84
C GLN A 21 -45.45 23.24 3.14
N ARG A 22 -44.57 24.23 2.99
CA ARG A 22 -43.45 24.55 3.90
C ARG A 22 -42.61 23.36 4.41
N ALA A 23 -41.71 22.86 3.57
CA ALA A 23 -40.55 22.10 4.04
C ALA A 23 -39.52 23.05 4.66
N PRO A 24 -38.91 22.73 5.82
CA PRO A 24 -37.91 23.60 6.43
C PRO A 24 -36.65 23.66 5.56
N SER A 25 -36.10 24.87 5.40
CA SER A 25 -34.83 25.11 4.72
C SER A 25 -33.72 24.32 5.40
N VAL A 26 -33.16 23.33 4.70
CA VAL A 26 -31.93 22.65 5.12
C VAL A 26 -30.79 23.67 5.02
N PRO A 27 -30.08 24.00 6.13
CA PRO A 27 -28.96 24.90 6.04
C PRO A 27 -27.85 24.25 5.19
N ALA A 28 -27.29 25.02 4.26
CA ALA A 28 -26.15 24.60 3.48
C ALA A 28 -25.02 24.12 4.43
N PRO A 29 -24.36 22.99 4.16
CA PRO A 29 -23.26 22.55 5.01
C PRO A 29 -22.18 23.62 4.98
N ASN A 30 -21.85 24.16 6.16
CA ASN A 30 -20.73 25.06 6.33
C ASN A 30 -19.49 24.39 5.74
N ARG A 31 -18.92 24.97 4.68
CA ARG A 31 -17.59 24.58 4.18
C ARG A 31 -16.59 24.87 5.29
N LEU A 32 -16.33 23.88 6.14
CA LEU A 32 -15.21 23.93 7.06
C LEU A 32 -13.94 24.06 6.22
N ALA A 33 -13.28 25.20 6.34
CA ALA A 33 -12.04 25.50 5.66
C ALA A 33 -10.99 24.49 6.10
N ARG A 34 -10.77 23.45 5.29
CA ARG A 34 -9.75 22.39 5.46
C ARG A 34 -8.29 22.91 5.54
N ARG A 35 -8.10 24.24 5.59
CA ARG A 35 -6.81 24.93 5.67
C ARG A 35 -6.52 25.56 7.05
N SER A 36 -7.44 25.48 8.01
CA SER A 36 -7.22 26.06 9.35
C SER A 36 -6.49 25.14 10.34
N PHE A 37 -6.42 23.84 10.08
CA PHE A 37 -5.78 22.89 11.01
C PHE A 37 -4.25 22.98 10.97
N LEU A 38 -3.67 23.23 9.78
CA LEU A 38 -2.22 23.48 9.63
C LEU A 38 -1.77 24.86 10.14
N ARG A 39 -2.70 25.78 10.46
CA ARG A 39 -2.35 27.11 11.00
C ARG A 39 -2.17 27.12 12.52
N ASN A 40 -2.72 26.14 13.24
CA ASN A 40 -2.73 26.15 14.72
C ASN A 40 -1.71 25.21 15.37
N LEU A 41 -0.92 24.45 14.61
CA LEU A 41 0.25 23.73 15.13
C LEU A 41 1.51 24.61 15.27
N GLY A 42 1.39 25.92 15.03
CA GLY A 42 2.50 26.87 15.12
C GLY A 42 2.66 27.59 16.47
N MET A 43 1.82 27.31 17.47
CA MET A 43 1.89 27.99 18.77
C MET A 43 1.56 27.04 19.92
N GLY A 44 2.53 26.25 20.38
CA GLY A 44 2.33 25.50 21.62
C GLY A 44 3.23 24.30 21.85
N ALA A 45 4.55 24.45 21.77
CA ALA A 45 5.53 23.60 22.48
C ALA A 45 6.93 24.21 22.34
N VAL A 46 7.21 25.30 23.07
CA VAL A 46 8.59 25.71 23.33
C VAL A 46 9.11 24.75 24.40
N LEU A 47 9.63 23.60 23.97
CA LEU A 47 10.47 22.75 24.81
C LEU A 47 11.93 23.05 24.46
N LEU A 48 12.69 23.37 25.49
CA LEU A 48 14.07 23.85 25.46
C LEU A 48 15.04 22.79 24.89
N ALA A 49 15.15 22.73 23.56
CA ALA A 49 16.19 21.96 22.88
C ALA A 49 16.96 22.87 21.90
N PRO A 50 18.30 22.82 21.86
CA PRO A 50 19.10 23.51 20.85
C PRO A 50 18.86 22.83 19.49
N GLY A 51 17.82 23.27 18.78
CA GLY A 51 17.42 22.68 17.49
C GLY A 51 16.20 23.34 16.83
N ALA A 52 15.36 24.04 17.58
CA ALA A 52 14.15 24.68 17.05
C ALA A 52 14.41 25.81 16.02
N ALA A 53 15.63 26.37 15.98
CA ALA A 53 16.01 27.39 15.00
C ALA A 53 16.20 26.84 13.57
N LEU A 54 16.30 25.51 13.39
CA LEU A 54 16.54 24.89 12.09
C LEU A 54 15.24 24.70 11.27
N LEU A 55 14.09 24.59 11.95
CA LEU A 55 12.80 24.32 11.28
C LEU A 55 12.17 25.56 10.64
N GLY A 56 12.34 26.74 11.25
CA GLY A 56 11.85 28.01 10.68
C GLY A 56 12.62 28.48 9.44
N ASN A 57 13.89 28.06 9.30
CA ASN A 57 14.74 28.39 8.16
C ASN A 57 14.67 27.35 7.03
N ALA A 58 14.34 26.08 7.34
CA ALA A 58 14.18 25.03 6.33
C ALA A 58 13.03 25.35 5.35
N SER A 59 11.90 25.86 5.84
CA SER A 59 10.74 26.20 5.00
C SER A 59 11.02 27.38 4.05
N LYS A 60 11.84 28.34 4.48
CA LYS A 60 12.27 29.46 3.62
C LYS A 60 13.39 29.06 2.66
N ALA A 61 14.30 28.16 3.06
CA ALA A 61 15.37 27.66 2.19
C ALA A 61 14.88 26.70 1.08
N LEU A 62 13.77 25.99 1.29
CA LEU A 62 13.12 25.18 0.24
C LEU A 62 12.36 26.04 -0.79
N ALA A 63 11.87 27.22 -0.41
CA ALA A 63 11.06 28.08 -1.27
C ALA A 63 11.82 29.25 -1.93
N ALA A 64 13.01 29.63 -1.44
CA ALA A 64 13.68 30.87 -1.82
C ALA A 64 14.74 30.76 -2.94
N ASN A 65 14.76 29.69 -3.73
CA ASN A 65 15.67 29.58 -4.88
C ASN A 65 14.90 29.59 -6.22
N GLY A 66 13.93 30.51 -6.33
CA GLY A 66 13.29 30.86 -7.59
C GLY A 66 14.17 31.80 -8.41
N ASN A 67 15.31 31.31 -8.91
CA ASN A 67 15.95 31.94 -10.07
C ASN A 67 15.35 31.27 -11.31
N GLU A 68 14.30 31.92 -11.83
CA GLU A 68 13.73 31.71 -13.15
C GLU A 68 14.83 31.74 -14.21
N LYS A 69 15.30 30.57 -14.66
CA LYS A 69 16.02 30.35 -15.94
C LYS A 69 16.28 28.86 -16.19
N LYS A 70 15.21 28.12 -16.50
CA LYS A 70 15.14 26.91 -17.37
C LYS A 70 13.79 26.26 -17.11
N ASN A 71 12.89 26.26 -18.09
CA ASN A 71 11.55 25.66 -17.99
C ASN A 71 11.54 24.13 -17.81
N ASP A 72 12.65 23.53 -17.38
CA ASP A 72 12.91 22.08 -17.41
C ASP A 72 13.66 21.57 -16.16
N ALA A 73 14.02 22.44 -15.21
CA ALA A 73 14.70 22.07 -13.97
C ALA A 73 13.69 21.83 -12.85
N LEU A 74 13.82 20.71 -12.14
CA LEU A 74 12.99 20.39 -10.98
C LEU A 74 13.32 21.32 -9.81
N SER A 75 12.32 21.67 -8.99
CA SER A 75 12.61 22.34 -7.72
C SER A 75 13.24 21.36 -6.74
N ARG A 76 13.98 21.86 -5.74
CA ARG A 76 14.55 21.00 -4.68
C ARG A 76 13.47 20.18 -3.95
N GLY A 77 12.26 20.72 -3.85
CA GLY A 77 11.12 20.01 -3.27
C GLY A 77 10.66 18.84 -4.14
N ASP A 78 10.55 19.06 -5.45
CA ASP A 78 10.14 18.01 -6.40
C ASP A 78 11.18 16.88 -6.43
N VAL A 79 12.47 17.22 -6.43
CA VAL A 79 13.56 16.23 -6.36
C VAL A 79 13.45 15.37 -5.10
N ALA A 80 13.23 16.01 -3.93
CA ALA A 80 13.11 15.28 -2.68
C ALA A 80 11.88 14.34 -2.66
N ILE A 81 10.76 14.75 -3.24
CA ILE A 81 9.57 13.90 -3.37
C ILE A 81 9.84 12.72 -4.29
N LEU A 82 10.45 12.95 -5.45
CA LEU A 82 10.78 11.89 -6.40
C LEU A 82 11.78 10.90 -5.83
N GLN A 83 12.77 11.37 -5.05
CA GLN A 83 13.71 10.50 -4.35
C GLN A 83 13.04 9.71 -3.22
N LEU A 84 12.10 10.32 -2.48
CA LEU A 84 11.32 9.60 -1.48
C LEU A 84 10.50 8.47 -2.13
N LEU A 85 9.80 8.77 -3.23
CA LEU A 85 9.04 7.77 -3.99
C LEU A 85 9.98 6.68 -4.54
N ALA A 86 11.11 7.05 -5.15
CA ALA A 86 12.06 6.06 -5.66
C ALA A 86 12.61 5.14 -4.55
N ALA A 87 12.83 5.67 -3.35
CA ALA A 87 13.22 4.86 -2.20
C ALA A 87 12.10 3.91 -1.75
N ALA A 88 10.84 4.36 -1.77
CA ALA A 88 9.68 3.53 -1.47
C ALA A 88 9.57 2.36 -2.48
N GLU A 89 9.61 2.65 -3.78
CA GLU A 89 9.52 1.64 -4.83
C GLU A 89 10.65 0.60 -4.73
N LEU A 90 11.87 1.00 -4.35
CA LEU A 90 12.98 0.06 -4.12
C LEU A 90 12.74 -0.87 -2.92
N ILE A 91 12.08 -0.37 -1.87
CA ILE A 91 11.72 -1.18 -0.70
C ILE A 91 10.59 -2.15 -1.06
N GLU A 92 9.57 -1.69 -1.79
CA GLU A 92 8.46 -2.54 -2.24
C GLU A 92 8.92 -3.58 -3.27
N THR A 93 9.85 -3.21 -4.16
CA THR A 93 10.53 -4.15 -5.05
C THR A 93 11.17 -5.31 -4.27
N ASP A 94 11.93 -5.02 -3.20
CA ASP A 94 12.56 -6.08 -2.39
C ASP A 94 11.54 -6.95 -1.63
N LEU A 95 10.39 -6.38 -1.22
CA LEU A 95 9.28 -7.14 -0.62
C LEU A 95 8.69 -8.13 -1.63
N TRP A 96 8.25 -7.62 -2.78
CA TRP A 96 7.60 -8.44 -3.81
C TRP A 96 8.57 -9.43 -4.45
N GLN A 97 9.81 -9.05 -4.70
CA GLN A 97 10.82 -9.96 -5.25
C GLN A 97 11.04 -11.18 -4.36
N GLN A 98 11.10 -11.01 -3.02
CA GLN A 98 11.22 -12.14 -2.11
C GLN A 98 10.01 -13.08 -2.17
N TYR A 99 8.80 -12.56 -2.36
CA TYR A 99 7.62 -13.40 -2.60
C TYR A 99 7.67 -14.08 -3.97
N ASN A 100 8.08 -13.38 -5.01
CA ASN A 100 8.17 -13.88 -6.39
C ASN A 100 9.17 -15.03 -6.52
N GLU A 101 10.31 -14.94 -5.84
CA GLU A 101 11.32 -15.99 -5.80
C GLU A 101 10.78 -17.33 -5.26
N LEU A 102 9.79 -17.31 -4.36
CA LEU A 102 9.27 -18.49 -3.65
C LEU A 102 7.86 -18.91 -4.07
N GLY A 103 7.04 -17.98 -4.56
CA GLY A 103 5.63 -18.19 -4.84
C GLY A 103 5.13 -17.62 -6.17
N GLY A 104 5.98 -16.93 -6.94
CA GLY A 104 5.62 -16.39 -8.24
C GLY A 104 5.47 -17.45 -9.33
N VAL A 105 4.99 -17.04 -10.51
CA VAL A 105 4.76 -17.94 -11.66
C VAL A 105 5.98 -18.82 -11.96
N ASN A 106 7.17 -18.22 -11.97
CA ASN A 106 8.43 -18.88 -12.31
C ASN A 106 9.13 -19.56 -11.12
N ALA A 107 8.60 -19.42 -9.90
CA ALA A 107 9.14 -20.13 -8.74
C ALA A 107 8.90 -21.64 -8.88
N PRO A 108 9.86 -22.49 -8.46
CA PRO A 108 9.66 -23.94 -8.42
C PRO A 108 8.41 -24.32 -7.62
N ASP A 109 7.71 -25.33 -8.11
CA ASP A 109 6.51 -25.82 -7.43
C ASP A 109 6.85 -26.37 -6.05
N SER A 110 6.08 -25.97 -5.05
CA SER A 110 6.28 -26.30 -3.64
C SER A 110 4.95 -26.29 -2.87
N GLY A 111 4.93 -26.90 -1.70
CA GLY A 111 3.79 -26.78 -0.78
C GLY A 111 3.46 -25.34 -0.39
N TYR A 112 4.46 -24.45 -0.33
CA TYR A 112 4.25 -23.02 -0.09
C TYR A 112 3.49 -22.35 -1.23
N LYS A 113 3.91 -22.58 -2.49
CA LYS A 113 3.19 -22.09 -3.68
C LYS A 113 1.78 -22.67 -3.78
N ALA A 114 1.59 -23.96 -3.46
CA ALA A 114 0.25 -24.54 -3.35
C ALA A 114 -0.57 -23.92 -2.20
N GLY A 115 0.06 -23.59 -1.08
CA GLY A 115 -0.58 -22.89 0.03
C GLY A 115 -1.11 -21.51 -0.38
N LEU A 116 -0.35 -20.77 -1.19
CA LEU A 116 -0.78 -19.52 -1.79
C LEU A 116 -1.97 -19.72 -2.73
N VAL A 117 -1.93 -20.77 -3.58
CA VAL A 117 -3.02 -21.12 -4.50
C VAL A 117 -4.33 -21.52 -3.79
N ILE A 118 -4.27 -21.99 -2.54
CA ILE A 118 -5.47 -22.24 -1.72
C ILE A 118 -6.21 -20.93 -1.41
N LEU A 119 -5.50 -19.81 -1.26
CA LEU A 119 -6.12 -18.50 -1.02
C LEU A 119 -6.82 -18.00 -2.29
N ASP A 120 -6.07 -18.02 -3.40
CA ASP A 120 -6.52 -17.59 -4.72
C ASP A 120 -5.71 -18.33 -5.79
N GLY A 121 -6.38 -18.86 -6.81
CA GLY A 121 -5.75 -19.58 -7.92
C GLY A 121 -4.74 -18.75 -8.70
N ASP A 122 -4.95 -17.44 -8.75
CA ASP A 122 -4.11 -16.50 -9.50
C ASP A 122 -2.98 -15.89 -8.65
N GLN A 123 -2.80 -16.33 -7.40
CA GLN A 123 -1.81 -15.79 -6.48
C GLN A 123 -0.37 -15.77 -7.04
N PRO A 124 0.13 -16.80 -7.76
CA PRO A 124 1.45 -16.75 -8.37
C PRO A 124 1.59 -15.68 -9.45
N GLN A 125 0.54 -15.43 -10.23
CA GLN A 125 0.52 -14.40 -11.27
C GLN A 125 0.50 -13.02 -10.65
N TYR A 126 -0.39 -12.80 -9.68
CA TYR A 126 -0.49 -11.56 -8.94
C TYR A 126 0.84 -11.17 -8.26
N ILE A 127 1.56 -12.11 -7.65
CA ILE A 127 2.88 -11.84 -7.05
C ILE A 127 3.89 -11.42 -8.13
N ALA A 128 3.90 -12.13 -9.27
CA ALA A 128 4.84 -11.83 -10.36
C ALA A 128 4.58 -10.46 -10.99
N ASP A 129 3.30 -10.13 -11.22
CA ASP A 129 2.89 -8.86 -11.83
C ASP A 129 3.21 -7.67 -10.91
N ASN A 130 2.87 -7.75 -9.63
CA ASN A 130 3.24 -6.68 -8.68
C ASN A 130 4.76 -6.52 -8.58
N THR A 131 5.52 -7.62 -8.67
CA THR A 131 6.99 -7.52 -8.68
C THR A 131 7.48 -6.77 -9.92
N ASP A 132 6.93 -7.07 -11.10
CA ASP A 132 7.30 -6.40 -12.34
C ASP A 132 6.91 -4.92 -12.31
N ASP A 133 5.71 -4.62 -11.80
CA ASP A 133 5.21 -3.25 -11.62
C ASP A 133 6.14 -2.42 -10.73
N GLU A 134 6.50 -2.89 -9.52
CA GLU A 134 7.38 -2.10 -8.64
C GLU A 134 8.80 -1.98 -9.16
N MET A 135 9.33 -3.02 -9.83
CA MET A 135 10.62 -2.92 -10.52
C MET A 135 10.58 -1.84 -11.62
N SER A 136 9.47 -1.77 -12.36
CA SER A 136 9.27 -0.78 -13.42
C SER A 136 9.10 0.64 -12.86
N HIS A 137 8.37 0.81 -11.73
CA HIS A 137 8.19 2.08 -11.05
C HIS A 137 9.52 2.63 -10.52
N ALA A 138 10.29 1.79 -9.82
CA ALA A 138 11.62 2.15 -9.32
C ALA A 138 12.56 2.55 -10.47
N ALA A 139 12.57 1.77 -11.56
CA ALA A 139 13.37 2.07 -12.74
C ALA A 139 12.95 3.39 -13.40
N PHE A 140 11.64 3.64 -13.52
CA PHE A 140 11.11 4.86 -14.09
C PHE A 140 11.51 6.11 -13.27
N LEU A 141 11.34 6.08 -11.95
CA LEU A 141 11.65 7.24 -11.11
C LEU A 141 13.14 7.58 -11.13
N ASN A 142 14.01 6.58 -11.06
CA ASN A 142 15.45 6.78 -11.18
C ASN A 142 15.84 7.30 -12.57
N ALA A 143 15.30 6.72 -13.64
CA ALA A 143 15.53 7.21 -14.99
C ALA A 143 15.04 8.66 -15.18
N TYR A 144 13.90 9.01 -14.58
CA TYR A 144 13.36 10.36 -14.63
C TYR A 144 14.26 11.36 -13.87
N LEU A 145 14.67 11.05 -12.64
CA LEU A 145 15.65 11.84 -11.88
C LEU A 145 16.92 12.07 -12.70
N LYS A 146 17.49 10.99 -13.25
CA LYS A 146 18.68 11.04 -14.11
C LYS A 146 18.47 11.93 -15.34
N SER A 147 17.31 11.85 -15.99
CA SER A 147 16.97 12.67 -17.16
C SER A 147 16.92 14.17 -16.86
N LYS A 148 16.64 14.52 -15.60
CA LYS A 148 16.65 15.90 -15.09
C LYS A 148 18.01 16.35 -14.54
N GLY A 149 19.02 15.48 -14.60
CA GLY A 149 20.37 15.74 -14.07
C GLY A 149 20.44 15.61 -12.54
N GLU A 150 19.46 14.96 -11.92
CA GLU A 150 19.38 14.75 -10.48
C GLU A 150 19.96 13.38 -10.10
N GLN A 151 20.30 13.23 -8.81
CA GLN A 151 20.86 12.00 -8.28
C GLN A 151 19.79 10.90 -8.16
N GLU A 152 20.10 9.74 -8.74
CA GLU A 152 19.35 8.49 -8.58
C GLU A 152 19.43 7.96 -7.14
N VAL A 153 18.41 7.25 -6.70
CA VAL A 153 18.36 6.57 -5.41
C VAL A 153 18.91 5.16 -5.54
N ASP A 154 19.83 4.80 -4.64
CA ASP A 154 20.38 3.45 -4.51
C ASP A 154 20.39 3.07 -3.02
N LEU A 155 19.71 1.98 -2.69
CA LEU A 155 19.62 1.45 -1.32
C LEU A 155 20.48 0.19 -1.12
N SER A 156 21.26 -0.25 -2.11
CA SER A 156 22.04 -1.50 -2.07
C SER A 156 22.95 -1.62 -0.85
N HIS A 157 23.50 -0.50 -0.36
CA HIS A 157 24.33 -0.48 0.85
C HIS A 157 23.57 -0.88 2.12
N PHE A 158 22.25 -0.71 2.15
CA PHE A 158 21.38 -1.05 3.28
C PHE A 158 20.84 -2.49 3.20
N ALA A 159 21.04 -3.20 2.08
CA ALA A 159 20.57 -4.56 1.86
C ALA A 159 21.41 -5.57 2.66
N THR A 160 21.24 -5.55 3.98
CA THR A 160 22.08 -6.26 4.95
C THR A 160 21.39 -7.48 5.56
N LEU A 161 20.08 -7.64 5.34
CA LEU A 161 19.32 -8.74 5.89
C LEU A 161 19.61 -10.03 5.12
N ALA A 162 19.72 -11.15 5.84
CA ALA A 162 19.92 -12.45 5.22
C ALA A 162 18.63 -12.91 4.51
N PRO A 163 18.71 -13.42 3.27
CA PRO A 163 17.55 -13.95 2.54
C PRO A 163 17.05 -15.29 3.12
N SER A 164 16.02 -15.87 2.49
CA SER A 164 15.64 -17.26 2.75
C SER A 164 16.79 -18.21 2.42
N GLN A 165 16.93 -19.29 3.19
CA GLN A 165 17.91 -20.35 2.99
C GLN A 165 17.33 -21.51 2.15
N VAL A 166 16.24 -21.27 1.42
CA VAL A 166 15.76 -22.18 0.38
C VAL A 166 16.78 -22.22 -0.75
N SER A 167 17.09 -23.42 -1.26
CA SER A 167 18.25 -23.65 -2.13
C SER A 167 18.23 -22.91 -3.46
N PHE A 168 17.05 -22.57 -3.98
CA PHE A 168 16.90 -21.83 -5.24
C PHE A 168 16.77 -20.32 -5.05
N VAL A 169 16.73 -19.83 -3.80
CA VAL A 169 16.64 -18.40 -3.51
C VAL A 169 18.03 -17.76 -3.64
N PRO A 170 18.16 -16.66 -4.41
CA PRO A 170 19.41 -15.90 -4.49
C PRO A 170 19.89 -15.46 -3.11
N GLN A 171 21.16 -15.76 -2.80
CA GLN A 171 21.80 -15.40 -1.53
C GLN A 171 22.35 -13.96 -1.55
N THR A 172 21.55 -13.04 -2.07
CA THR A 172 21.79 -11.59 -2.05
C THR A 172 21.11 -10.99 -0.82
N GLY A 173 21.75 -9.97 -0.22
CA GLY A 173 21.19 -9.28 0.93
C GLY A 173 19.86 -8.59 0.62
N ARG A 174 19.02 -8.41 1.63
CA ARG A 174 17.65 -7.86 1.52
C ARG A 174 17.48 -6.56 2.29
N LEU A 175 16.57 -5.72 1.79
CA LEU A 175 16.16 -4.47 2.44
C LEU A 175 15.08 -4.71 3.49
N THR A 176 14.26 -5.73 3.29
CA THR A 176 13.06 -6.01 4.07
C THR A 176 13.07 -7.42 4.68
N ASN A 177 12.38 -7.58 5.81
CA ASN A 177 12.35 -8.83 6.57
C ASN A 177 10.97 -9.48 6.53
N LEU A 178 10.81 -10.53 5.72
CA LEU A 178 9.57 -11.31 5.64
C LEU A 178 9.52 -12.52 6.60
N LYS A 179 10.53 -12.69 7.45
CA LYS A 179 10.67 -13.86 8.34
C LYS A 179 10.23 -13.60 9.78
N GLN A 180 10.01 -12.33 10.15
CA GLN A 180 9.66 -11.90 11.50
C GLN A 180 8.67 -10.73 11.46
N LEU A 181 7.47 -11.00 10.95
CA LEU A 181 6.40 -10.03 10.77
C LEU A 181 5.42 -10.03 11.95
N THR A 182 4.91 -8.85 12.27
CA THR A 182 3.66 -8.67 13.00
C THR A 182 2.69 -8.03 12.00
N VAL A 183 1.57 -8.70 11.72
CA VAL A 183 0.65 -8.30 10.64
C VAL A 183 -0.66 -7.80 11.24
N ASP A 184 -1.02 -6.55 10.95
CA ASP A 184 -2.35 -6.03 11.25
C ASP A 184 -3.37 -6.62 10.27
N THR A 185 -4.37 -7.33 10.81
CA THR A 185 -5.45 -7.94 10.04
C THR A 185 -6.80 -7.28 10.31
N SER A 186 -6.81 -6.14 11.01
CA SER A 186 -8.02 -5.36 11.30
C SER A 186 -8.63 -4.76 10.03
N TRP A 187 -7.82 -4.48 9.00
CA TRP A 187 -8.28 -4.00 7.70
C TRP A 187 -9.31 -4.94 7.09
N TRP A 188 -9.12 -6.26 7.21
CA TRP A 188 -10.03 -7.27 6.68
C TRP A 188 -11.43 -7.15 7.29
N THR A 189 -11.48 -6.99 8.62
CA THR A 189 -12.71 -6.78 9.37
C THR A 189 -13.32 -5.41 9.07
N ARG A 190 -12.48 -4.37 8.91
CA ARG A 190 -12.89 -3.02 8.53
C ARG A 190 -13.66 -3.01 7.21
N TYR A 191 -13.10 -3.57 6.14
CA TYR A 191 -13.76 -3.55 4.83
C TYR A 191 -14.99 -4.46 4.71
N ARG A 192 -15.19 -5.37 5.67
CA ARG A 192 -16.40 -6.21 5.76
C ARG A 192 -17.45 -5.67 6.72
N SER A 193 -17.15 -4.57 7.40
CA SER A 193 -18.06 -3.94 8.35
C SER A 193 -18.95 -2.92 7.66
N ILE A 194 -20.16 -2.75 8.18
CA ILE A 194 -21.07 -1.64 7.83
C ILE A 194 -20.76 -0.35 8.61
N ARG A 195 -19.77 -0.38 9.52
CA ARG A 195 -19.41 0.73 10.40
C ARG A 195 -18.34 1.62 9.77
N ASN A 196 -18.36 2.92 10.08
CA ASN A 196 -17.45 3.90 9.50
C ASN A 196 -16.31 4.28 10.47
N PRO A 197 -15.02 4.09 10.10
CA PRO A 197 -13.88 4.54 10.91
C PRO A 197 -13.90 6.05 11.20
N ASP A 198 -14.48 6.88 10.34
CA ASP A 198 -14.55 8.35 10.53
C ASP A 198 -15.38 8.75 11.76
N PHE A 199 -16.18 7.84 12.32
CA PHE A 199 -16.95 8.05 13.55
C PHE A 199 -16.29 7.44 14.80
N GLY A 200 -15.02 7.04 14.71
CA GLY A 200 -14.26 6.49 15.85
C GLY A 200 -14.48 5.01 16.11
N GLU A 201 -15.08 4.29 15.15
CA GLU A 201 -15.27 2.85 15.23
C GLU A 201 -13.93 2.10 15.12
N THR A 202 -13.79 1.03 15.90
CA THR A 202 -12.61 0.17 15.91
C THR A 202 -12.96 -1.23 15.39
N PHE A 203 -11.96 -1.89 14.79
CA PHE A 203 -12.16 -3.17 14.12
C PHE A 203 -11.20 -4.21 14.70
N ALA A 204 -11.73 -5.38 15.03
CA ALA A 204 -10.94 -6.48 15.57
C ALA A 204 -10.05 -7.09 14.47
N ASN A 205 -8.86 -7.56 14.86
CA ASN A 205 -8.01 -8.36 13.99
C ASN A 205 -8.74 -9.64 13.56
N ALA A 206 -8.75 -9.92 12.25
CA ALA A 206 -9.34 -11.14 11.71
C ALA A 206 -8.61 -12.40 12.18
N VAL A 207 -7.29 -12.30 12.32
CA VAL A 207 -6.43 -13.34 12.91
C VAL A 207 -5.65 -12.71 14.06
N PRO A 208 -6.19 -12.72 15.31
CA PRO A 208 -5.58 -12.01 16.44
C PRO A 208 -4.13 -12.39 16.72
N SER A 209 -3.76 -13.65 16.48
CA SER A 209 -2.40 -14.12 16.71
C SER A 209 -1.38 -13.51 15.74
N LEU A 210 -1.76 -13.08 14.53
CA LEU A 210 -0.83 -12.43 13.59
C LEU A 210 -0.46 -11.01 14.02
N HIS A 211 -1.33 -10.35 14.80
CA HIS A 211 -1.10 -9.02 15.35
C HIS A 211 -0.20 -9.03 16.61
N SER A 212 0.26 -10.21 17.04
CA SER A 212 1.15 -10.38 18.19
C SER A 212 2.27 -11.36 17.88
N GLY A 213 3.50 -11.06 18.30
CA GLY A 213 4.66 -11.92 18.04
C GLY A 213 5.22 -11.77 16.63
N GLN A 214 6.12 -12.70 16.26
CA GLN A 214 6.86 -12.68 15.00
C GLN A 214 6.53 -13.92 14.18
N HIS A 215 6.05 -13.69 12.95
CA HIS A 215 5.59 -14.72 12.03
C HIS A 215 6.41 -14.68 10.74
N THR A 216 6.61 -15.82 10.10
CA THR A 216 7.26 -15.87 8.80
C THR A 216 6.19 -15.90 7.71
N ALA A 217 6.30 -15.01 6.73
CA ALA A 217 5.46 -15.01 5.54
C ALA A 217 6.13 -15.71 4.34
N ILE A 218 7.40 -16.08 4.47
CA ILE A 218 8.11 -16.88 3.46
C ILE A 218 8.75 -18.11 4.11
N PRO A 219 8.96 -19.22 3.37
CA PRO A 219 9.80 -20.31 3.85
C PRO A 219 11.20 -19.81 4.20
N ARG A 220 11.70 -20.16 5.39
CA ARG A 220 13.03 -19.77 5.88
C ARG A 220 14.12 -20.70 5.37
N SER A 221 13.78 -21.94 5.06
CA SER A 221 14.67 -22.98 4.56
C SER A 221 13.88 -24.03 3.76
N ASN A 222 14.59 -24.95 3.09
CA ASN A 222 13.97 -26.06 2.35
C ASN A 222 13.00 -26.92 3.19
N ALA A 223 13.19 -26.99 4.51
CA ALA A 223 12.30 -27.73 5.40
C ALA A 223 10.87 -27.15 5.46
N GLU A 224 10.69 -25.89 5.04
CA GLU A 224 9.41 -25.17 5.07
C GLU A 224 8.77 -25.03 3.68
N LEU A 225 9.34 -25.66 2.64
CA LEU A 225 8.72 -25.67 1.30
C LEU A 225 7.47 -26.54 1.26
N GLY A 226 7.46 -27.67 1.99
CA GLY A 226 6.32 -28.59 2.05
C GLY A 226 6.07 -29.38 0.76
N ASP A 227 5.13 -30.34 0.86
CA ASP A 227 4.62 -31.13 -0.26
C ASP A 227 3.59 -30.30 -1.07
N LEU A 228 3.80 -30.19 -2.37
CA LEU A 228 2.91 -29.49 -3.31
C LEU A 228 1.46 -30.01 -3.25
N ASN A 229 1.28 -31.33 -3.15
CA ASN A 229 -0.06 -31.93 -3.23
C ASN A 229 -0.77 -31.95 -1.87
N ASN A 230 -0.03 -31.76 -0.79
CA ASN A 230 -0.56 -31.77 0.56
C ASN A 230 0.23 -30.83 1.48
N PRO A 231 0.08 -29.50 1.33
CA PRO A 231 0.73 -28.54 2.21
C PRO A 231 0.31 -28.77 3.66
N SER A 232 1.27 -28.91 4.56
CA SER A 232 0.99 -29.04 5.99
C SER A 232 0.37 -27.75 6.55
N ASP A 233 -0.28 -27.83 7.70
CA ASP A 233 -0.86 -26.65 8.35
C ASP A 233 0.19 -25.59 8.69
N HIS A 234 1.42 -26.01 8.98
CA HIS A 234 2.54 -25.09 9.15
C HIS A 234 2.85 -24.31 7.87
N VAL A 235 2.94 -24.99 6.72
CA VAL A 235 3.23 -24.34 5.43
C VAL A 235 2.07 -23.45 4.99
N LYS A 236 0.83 -23.88 5.21
CA LYS A 236 -0.36 -23.04 5.01
C LYS A 236 -0.32 -21.79 5.89
N ALA A 237 0.09 -21.90 7.15
CA ALA A 237 0.21 -20.73 8.02
C ALA A 237 1.23 -19.71 7.50
N ILE A 238 2.35 -20.17 6.92
CA ILE A 238 3.32 -19.28 6.25
C ILE A 238 2.67 -18.58 5.05
N ALA A 239 2.05 -19.34 4.14
CA ALA A 239 1.39 -18.79 2.96
C ALA A 239 0.23 -17.84 3.31
N PHE A 240 -0.55 -18.15 4.34
CA PHE A 240 -1.67 -17.31 4.75
C PHE A 240 -1.20 -16.04 5.49
N THR A 241 -0.05 -16.11 6.18
CA THR A 241 0.62 -14.90 6.70
C THR A 241 1.02 -13.98 5.55
N ALA A 242 1.54 -14.52 4.43
CA ALA A 242 1.82 -13.75 3.22
C ALA A 242 0.55 -13.11 2.66
N GLY A 243 -0.54 -13.89 2.51
CA GLY A 243 -1.82 -13.39 2.01
C GLY A 243 -2.36 -12.19 2.79
N PHE A 244 -2.30 -12.23 4.13
CA PHE A 244 -2.68 -11.07 4.95
C PHE A 244 -1.71 -9.90 4.84
N HIS A 245 -0.42 -10.18 4.65
CA HIS A 245 0.61 -9.15 4.50
C HIS A 245 0.52 -8.44 3.13
N PHE A 246 0.08 -9.10 2.06
CA PHE A 246 -0.11 -8.47 0.75
C PHE A 246 -1.03 -7.24 0.84
N GLY A 247 -2.18 -7.37 1.49
CA GLY A 247 -3.10 -6.24 1.69
C GLY A 247 -2.54 -5.10 2.55
N PHE A 248 -1.45 -5.34 3.29
CA PHE A 248 -0.70 -4.29 4.01
C PHE A 248 0.28 -3.56 3.08
N ILE A 249 0.96 -4.30 2.20
CA ILE A 249 1.88 -3.74 1.19
C ILE A 249 1.09 -2.84 0.23
N GLU A 250 0.00 -3.34 -0.36
CA GLU A 250 -0.82 -2.62 -1.36
C GLU A 250 -1.47 -1.32 -0.85
N GLN A 251 -1.63 -1.15 0.46
CA GLN A 251 -2.13 0.12 1.03
C GLN A 251 -1.01 1.18 1.12
N GLY A 252 0.10 0.99 0.39
CA GLY A 252 1.30 1.81 0.40
C GLY A 252 2.15 1.62 1.66
N GLY A 253 1.89 0.55 2.42
CA GLY A 253 2.27 0.42 3.82
C GLY A 253 1.72 1.59 4.65
N THR A 254 1.09 1.35 5.80
CA THR A 254 0.87 2.45 6.75
C THR A 254 2.19 2.89 7.43
N SER A 255 3.31 2.88 6.70
CA SER A 255 4.69 2.88 7.19
C SER A 255 5.68 3.71 6.35
N LEU A 256 5.22 4.60 5.47
CA LEU A 256 5.99 5.80 5.11
C LEU A 256 5.51 7.00 5.92
#